data_AF-A0A2V8KNC5-F1
#
_entry.id   AF-A0A2V8KNC5-F1
#
_cell.length_a   1.000
_cell.length_b   1.000
_cell.length_c   1.000
_cell.angle_alpha   90.00
_cell.angle_beta   90.00
_cell.angle_gamma   90.00
#
_symmetry.space_group_name_H-M   'P 1'
#
loop_
_entity.id
_entity.type
_entity.pdbx_description
1 polymer ?
#
loop_
_entity_poly.entity_id
_entity_poly.type
_entity_poly.pdbx_seq_one_letter_code
_entity_poly.pdbx_strand_id
1 'polypeptide(L)'
;MKTTAYPSRVADTPIGRGLIAEETLEEENVVERLEGRVVPYYKIPEHEIRNAFETADGRWIIAQSNVRHINHSCDPNCYIADNLDLITLRKVYKGEELTIMYNEVTLEKYMKTGSVLPEWDDRRSFGCFCGTPKCIGRIDRYVVPVPADPNIKGVRMGTVERRGRAMFARRKFLKGELIERAPVIRLNEKQWPFAQKTILSDYAFDWGEHDEQAAIALGYVSIYNHSYSPNAQLEELLDELMMEVVAIRDIEPDEEITINYNGDPEKQDPLWFTERNTPSKLGGVPRKRRGGSRGRSSS
;
A
#
# COMPACT_ATOMS: atom_id res chain seq x y z
N MET A 1 1.29 -33.86 21.35
CA MET A 1 1.53 -32.47 20.92
C MET A 1 0.62 -31.59 21.74
N LYS A 2 1.16 -30.59 22.45
CA LYS A 2 0.31 -29.54 23.03
C LYS A 2 -0.29 -28.79 21.84
N THR A 3 -1.59 -28.92 21.62
CA THR A 3 -2.32 -28.05 20.71
C THR A 3 -2.19 -26.65 21.25
N THR A 4 -1.38 -25.81 20.61
CA THR A 4 -1.42 -24.37 20.81
C THR A 4 -2.86 -23.95 20.56
N ALA A 5 -3.52 -23.40 21.57
CA ALA A 5 -4.89 -22.91 21.40
C ALA A 5 -4.80 -21.55 20.73
N TYR A 6 -5.25 -21.47 19.48
CA TYR A 6 -5.41 -20.20 18.78
C TYR A 6 -6.79 -19.60 19.05
N PRO A 7 -6.97 -18.27 19.01
CA PRO A 7 -8.26 -17.62 19.27
C PRO A 7 -9.24 -17.70 18.09
N SER A 8 -9.29 -18.85 17.42
CA SER A 8 -10.16 -19.12 16.31
C SER A 8 -10.73 -20.54 16.36
N ARG A 9 -11.90 -20.73 15.74
CA ARG A 9 -12.56 -22.04 15.64
C ARG A 9 -13.18 -22.23 14.27
N VAL A 10 -13.35 -23.48 13.86
CA VAL A 10 -14.07 -23.83 12.64
C VAL A 10 -15.58 -23.86 12.93
N ALA A 11 -16.38 -23.13 12.14
CA ALA A 11 -17.83 -23.10 12.23
C ALA A 11 -18.48 -23.17 10.84
N ASP A 12 -19.81 -23.31 10.82
CA ASP A 12 -20.58 -23.14 9.58
C ASP A 12 -20.80 -21.65 9.30
N THR A 13 -20.71 -21.28 8.02
CA THR A 13 -20.89 -19.93 7.49
C THR A 13 -21.80 -20.00 6.26
N PRO A 14 -22.32 -18.87 5.76
CA PRO A 14 -23.21 -18.88 4.59
C PRO A 14 -22.60 -19.51 3.32
N ILE A 15 -21.28 -19.61 3.25
CA ILE A 15 -20.54 -20.14 2.09
C ILE A 15 -19.82 -21.47 2.38
N GLY A 16 -20.11 -22.13 3.51
CA GLY A 16 -19.57 -23.45 3.85
C GLY A 16 -19.03 -23.52 5.27
N ARG A 17 -17.84 -24.12 5.44
CA ARG A 17 -17.10 -24.07 6.71
C ARG A 17 -16.15 -22.88 6.66
N GLY A 18 -16.03 -22.16 7.77
CA GLY A 18 -15.20 -20.97 7.91
C GLY A 18 -14.43 -20.96 9.22
N LEU A 19 -13.38 -20.15 9.31
CA LEU A 19 -12.76 -19.80 10.59
C LEU A 19 -13.46 -18.60 11.20
N ILE A 20 -13.78 -18.69 12.49
CA ILE A 20 -14.48 -17.64 13.24
C ILE A 20 -13.62 -17.21 14.42
N ALA A 21 -13.51 -15.90 14.64
CA ALA A 21 -12.86 -15.32 15.81
C ALA A 21 -13.60 -15.71 17.11
N GLU A 22 -12.88 -16.30 18.08
CA GLU A 22 -13.48 -16.68 19.38
C GLU A 22 -13.57 -15.52 20.38
N GLU A 23 -12.78 -14.49 20.15
CA GLU A 23 -12.72 -13.25 20.91
C GLU A 23 -12.52 -12.05 19.99
N THR A 24 -12.56 -10.84 20.55
CA THR A 24 -12.21 -9.64 19.80
C THR A 24 -10.70 -9.53 19.74
N LEU A 25 -10.17 -9.45 18.52
CA LEU A 25 -8.76 -9.47 18.19
C LEU A 25 -8.36 -8.09 17.68
N GLU A 26 -7.20 -7.59 18.09
CA GLU A 26 -6.63 -6.37 17.53
C GLU A 26 -5.91 -6.68 16.20
N GLU A 27 -5.45 -5.63 15.51
CA GLU A 27 -4.55 -5.75 14.35
C GLU A 27 -3.24 -6.44 14.75
N GLU A 28 -2.60 -7.15 13.81
CA GLU A 28 -1.35 -7.89 14.03
C GLU A 28 -1.44 -9.04 15.06
N ASN A 29 -2.64 -9.58 15.31
CA ASN A 29 -2.81 -10.76 16.17
C ASN A 29 -2.71 -12.06 15.36
N VAL A 30 -1.93 -13.03 15.88
CA VAL A 30 -1.85 -14.39 15.34
C VAL A 30 -3.09 -15.17 15.75
N VAL A 31 -3.86 -15.64 14.77
CA VAL A 31 -5.18 -16.27 14.99
C VAL A 31 -5.25 -17.74 14.60
N GLU A 32 -4.26 -18.23 13.86
CA GLU A 32 -4.06 -19.64 13.50
C GLU A 32 -2.66 -19.77 12.87
N ARG A 33 -2.21 -21.00 12.59
CA ARG A 33 -0.98 -21.23 11.82
C ARG A 33 -1.22 -22.19 10.67
N LEU A 34 -0.71 -21.83 9.49
CA LEU A 34 -0.72 -22.70 8.32
C LEU A 34 0.28 -23.84 8.52
N GLU A 35 -0.25 -24.99 8.90
CA GLU A 35 0.47 -26.25 8.92
C GLU A 35 -0.07 -27.21 7.86
N GLY A 36 0.82 -28.00 7.25
CA GLY A 36 0.44 -28.93 6.20
C GLY A 36 1.62 -29.63 5.53
N ARG A 37 1.31 -30.37 4.46
CA ARG A 37 2.29 -31.11 3.68
C ARG A 37 2.86 -30.24 2.56
N VAL A 38 4.19 -30.11 2.50
CA VAL A 38 4.86 -29.48 1.37
C VAL A 38 4.88 -30.42 0.16
N VAL A 39 4.42 -29.93 -0.99
CA VAL A 39 4.38 -30.68 -2.24
C VAL A 39 4.78 -29.78 -3.42
N PRO A 40 5.43 -30.30 -4.48
CA PRO A 40 5.60 -29.56 -5.73
C PRO A 40 4.24 -29.27 -6.37
N TYR A 41 4.09 -28.09 -6.99
CA TYR A 41 2.82 -27.63 -7.55
C TYR A 41 2.13 -28.65 -8.48
N TYR A 42 2.88 -29.19 -9.44
CA TYR A 42 2.38 -30.18 -10.41
C TYR A 42 1.98 -31.53 -9.78
N LYS A 43 2.29 -31.77 -8.50
CA LYS A 43 1.89 -32.97 -7.75
C LYS A 43 0.70 -32.74 -6.82
N ILE A 44 0.15 -31.52 -6.75
CA ILE A 44 -1.03 -31.25 -5.94
C ILE A 44 -2.24 -31.96 -6.57
N PRO A 45 -2.94 -32.84 -5.83
CA PRO A 45 -4.15 -33.48 -6.33
C PRO A 45 -5.22 -32.45 -6.70
N GLU A 46 -6.00 -32.72 -7.73
CA GLU A 46 -7.04 -31.81 -8.23
C GLU A 46 -8.04 -31.38 -7.13
N HIS A 47 -8.42 -32.32 -6.26
CA HIS A 47 -9.34 -32.03 -5.14
C HIS A 47 -8.70 -31.22 -3.99
N GLU A 48 -7.37 -31.12 -3.94
CA GLU A 48 -6.64 -30.38 -2.90
C GLU A 48 -6.10 -29.03 -3.39
N ILE A 49 -6.18 -28.71 -4.68
CA ILE A 49 -5.57 -27.50 -5.25
C ILE A 49 -6.09 -26.20 -4.62
N ARG A 50 -7.33 -26.20 -4.14
CA ARG A 50 -7.96 -25.06 -3.46
C ARG A 50 -7.63 -24.98 -1.96
N ASN A 51 -7.02 -26.01 -1.40
CA ASN A 51 -6.50 -26.04 -0.03
C ASN A 51 -4.98 -25.82 0.01
N ALA A 52 -4.37 -25.50 -1.14
CA ALA A 52 -2.93 -25.35 -1.28
C ALA A 52 -2.53 -23.87 -1.36
N PHE A 53 -1.46 -23.52 -0.64
CA PHE A 53 -0.93 -22.16 -0.51
C PHE A 53 0.51 -22.10 -1.01
N GLU A 54 0.84 -21.07 -1.79
CA GLU A 54 2.22 -20.76 -2.18
C GLU A 54 2.93 -20.12 -0.99
N THR A 55 4.17 -20.55 -0.71
CA THR A 55 5.05 -19.93 0.29
C THR A 55 5.98 -18.92 -0.37
N ALA A 56 6.57 -18.00 0.42
CA ALA A 56 7.48 -16.98 -0.08
C ALA A 56 8.67 -17.51 -0.89
N ASP A 57 9.12 -18.73 -0.59
CA ASP A 57 10.22 -19.42 -1.29
C ASP A 57 9.75 -20.27 -2.49
N GLY A 58 8.50 -20.12 -2.93
CA GLY A 58 7.93 -20.76 -4.12
C GLY A 58 7.54 -22.23 -3.94
N ARG A 59 7.55 -22.75 -2.71
CA ARG A 59 6.99 -24.07 -2.40
C ARG A 59 5.47 -23.98 -2.21
N TRP A 60 4.81 -25.14 -2.18
CA TRP A 60 3.36 -25.22 -1.96
C TRP A 60 3.05 -26.11 -0.76
N ILE A 61 2.15 -25.64 0.09
CA ILE A 61 1.67 -26.36 1.29
C ILE A 61 0.19 -26.68 1.10
N ILE A 62 -0.16 -27.96 1.16
CA ILE A 62 -1.57 -28.39 1.31
C ILE A 62 -1.92 -28.30 2.79
N ALA A 63 -2.83 -27.39 3.14
CA ALA A 63 -3.20 -27.13 4.52
C ALA A 63 -3.87 -28.34 5.19
N GLN A 64 -3.37 -28.70 6.37
CA GLN A 64 -3.92 -29.74 7.26
C GLN A 64 -4.39 -29.18 8.60
N SER A 65 -3.88 -28.01 8.98
CA SER A 65 -4.40 -27.16 10.06
C SER A 65 -5.81 -26.63 9.77
N ASN A 66 -6.39 -25.97 10.77
CA ASN A 66 -7.66 -25.26 10.67
C ASN A 66 -7.67 -24.18 9.56
N VAL A 67 -6.51 -23.64 9.15
CA VAL A 67 -6.37 -22.69 8.03
C VAL A 67 -7.01 -23.21 6.74
N ARG A 68 -7.11 -24.54 6.55
CA ARG A 68 -7.81 -25.11 5.38
C ARG A 68 -9.29 -24.70 5.25
N HIS A 69 -9.89 -24.22 6.34
CA HIS A 69 -11.28 -23.76 6.37
C HIS A 69 -11.40 -22.24 6.27
N ILE A 70 -10.29 -21.51 6.16
CA ILE A 70 -10.37 -20.06 6.00
C ILE A 70 -11.00 -19.73 4.66
N ASN A 71 -12.00 -18.84 4.63
CA ASN A 71 -12.68 -18.48 3.38
C ASN A 71 -12.03 -17.28 2.69
N HIS A 72 -12.37 -17.12 1.42
CA HIS A 72 -11.95 -15.97 0.63
C HIS A 72 -12.85 -14.75 0.88
N SER A 73 -12.24 -13.57 0.99
CA SER A 73 -12.89 -12.28 0.82
C SER A 73 -12.11 -11.38 -0.13
N CYS A 74 -12.82 -10.61 -0.96
CA CYS A 74 -12.20 -9.56 -1.78
C CYS A 74 -11.84 -8.31 -0.96
N ASP A 75 -12.28 -8.25 0.31
CA ASP A 75 -11.90 -7.25 1.31
C ASP A 75 -11.59 -8.03 2.61
N PRO A 76 -10.44 -8.73 2.68
CA PRO A 76 -10.13 -9.65 3.77
C PRO A 76 -9.83 -8.93 5.08
N ASN A 77 -9.87 -9.67 6.18
CA ASN A 77 -9.48 -9.19 7.50
C ASN A 77 -8.25 -9.91 8.08
N CYS A 78 -7.68 -10.87 7.34
CA CYS A 78 -6.45 -11.56 7.67
C CYS A 78 -5.54 -11.73 6.45
N TYR A 79 -4.28 -12.09 6.70
CA TYR A 79 -3.31 -12.55 5.71
C TYR A 79 -2.43 -13.66 6.29
N ILE A 80 -1.75 -14.43 5.44
CA ILE A 80 -0.78 -15.45 5.87
C ILE A 80 0.62 -14.87 5.69
N ALA A 81 1.37 -14.73 6.78
CA ALA A 81 2.74 -14.23 6.78
C ALA A 81 3.76 -15.29 6.33
N ASP A 82 4.97 -14.86 5.99
CA ASP A 82 6.07 -15.73 5.53
C ASP A 82 6.45 -16.83 6.53
N ASN A 83 6.27 -16.55 7.83
CA ASN A 83 6.49 -17.50 8.91
C ASN A 83 5.35 -18.53 9.08
N LEU A 84 4.35 -18.48 8.19
CA LEU A 84 3.15 -19.31 8.11
C LEU A 84 2.09 -19.00 9.18
N ASP A 85 2.21 -17.91 9.92
CA ASP A 85 1.16 -17.49 10.84
C ASP A 85 0.03 -16.77 10.07
N LEU A 86 -1.22 -17.04 10.47
CA LEU A 86 -2.39 -16.30 10.00
C LEU A 86 -2.58 -15.10 10.93
N ILE A 87 -2.50 -13.89 10.40
CA ILE A 87 -2.45 -12.63 11.15
C ILE A 87 -3.61 -11.72 10.74
N THR A 88 -4.20 -10.99 11.69
CA THR A 88 -5.26 -9.99 11.44
C THR A 88 -4.73 -8.71 10.80
N LEU A 89 -5.40 -8.24 9.73
CA LEU A 89 -5.11 -6.98 9.02
C LEU A 89 -5.75 -5.74 9.68
N ARG A 90 -6.66 -5.96 10.62
CA ARG A 90 -7.40 -4.95 11.37
C ARG A 90 -7.98 -5.58 12.62
N LYS A 91 -8.59 -4.76 13.48
CA LYS A 91 -9.47 -5.27 14.53
C LYS A 91 -10.56 -6.19 13.96
N VAL A 92 -10.73 -7.39 14.53
CA VAL A 92 -11.76 -8.37 14.19
C VAL A 92 -12.60 -8.64 15.43
N TYR A 93 -13.92 -8.46 15.34
CA TYR A 93 -14.79 -8.67 16.49
C TYR A 93 -15.11 -10.15 16.72
N LYS A 94 -15.32 -10.52 17.98
CA LYS A 94 -15.78 -11.88 18.35
C LYS A 94 -16.97 -12.32 17.49
N GLY A 95 -16.85 -13.50 16.88
CA GLY A 95 -17.88 -14.07 16.02
C GLY A 95 -17.81 -13.66 14.55
N GLU A 96 -16.94 -12.71 14.17
CA GLU A 96 -16.64 -12.45 12.76
C GLU A 96 -15.90 -13.61 12.11
N GLU A 97 -16.17 -13.80 10.82
CA GLU A 97 -15.43 -14.75 9.99
C GLU A 97 -14.05 -14.19 9.62
N LEU A 98 -13.02 -15.00 9.82
CA LEU A 98 -11.65 -14.74 9.41
C LEU A 98 -11.51 -15.13 7.93
N THR A 99 -11.01 -14.21 7.12
CA THR A 99 -10.96 -14.33 5.65
C THR A 99 -9.65 -13.78 5.10
N ILE A 100 -9.19 -14.36 4.00
CA ILE A 100 -7.97 -13.96 3.28
C ILE A 100 -8.26 -13.75 1.78
N MET A 101 -7.32 -13.15 1.06
CA MET A 101 -7.37 -13.08 -0.40
C MET A 101 -6.60 -14.26 -1.00
N TYR A 102 -7.28 -15.17 -1.71
CA TYR A 102 -6.62 -16.38 -2.26
C TYR A 102 -5.78 -16.11 -3.51
N ASN A 103 -6.05 -14.99 -4.18
CA ASN A 103 -5.53 -14.66 -5.49
C ASN A 103 -4.72 -13.36 -5.48
N GLU A 104 -4.17 -12.96 -4.34
CA GLU A 104 -3.33 -11.78 -4.27
C GLU A 104 -1.92 -12.03 -4.80
N VAL A 105 -1.36 -10.99 -5.41
CA VAL A 105 0.07 -10.83 -5.68
C VAL A 105 0.47 -9.51 -5.06
N THR A 106 1.52 -9.50 -4.24
CA THR A 106 2.02 -8.27 -3.63
C THR A 106 2.41 -7.26 -4.72
N LEU A 107 2.19 -5.98 -4.46
CA LEU A 107 2.58 -4.93 -5.39
C LEU A 107 4.08 -5.00 -5.71
N GLU A 108 4.91 -5.27 -4.70
CA GLU A 108 6.35 -5.45 -4.87
C GLU A 108 6.68 -6.57 -5.89
N LYS A 109 6.06 -7.75 -5.76
CA LYS A 109 6.24 -8.88 -6.69
C LYS A 109 5.78 -8.51 -8.10
N TYR A 110 4.63 -7.85 -8.22
CA TYR A 110 4.09 -7.37 -9.50
C TYR A 110 5.01 -6.33 -10.19
N MET A 111 5.58 -5.41 -9.42
CA MET A 111 6.49 -4.39 -9.96
C MET A 111 7.83 -4.99 -10.39
N LYS A 112 8.38 -5.95 -9.63
CA LYS A 112 9.63 -6.66 -9.98
C LYS A 112 9.51 -7.46 -11.29
N THR A 113 8.32 -7.93 -11.66
CA THR A 113 8.08 -8.66 -12.91
C THR A 113 7.79 -7.74 -14.11
N GLY A 114 7.94 -6.42 -13.95
CA GLY A 114 7.62 -5.47 -15.01
C GLY A 114 6.12 -5.28 -15.22
N SER A 115 5.33 -5.34 -14.13
CA SER A 115 3.87 -5.18 -14.15
C SER A 115 3.15 -6.30 -14.94
N VAL A 116 3.70 -7.51 -14.88
CA VAL A 116 3.11 -8.72 -15.49
C VAL A 116 2.66 -9.66 -14.39
N LEU A 117 1.37 -10.02 -14.42
CA LEU A 117 0.81 -11.00 -13.49
C LEU A 117 1.30 -12.42 -13.86
N PRO A 118 1.49 -13.31 -12.87
CA PRO A 118 1.74 -14.72 -13.12
C PRO A 118 0.56 -15.39 -13.85
N GLU A 119 0.83 -16.52 -14.50
CA GLU A 119 -0.21 -17.35 -15.10
C GLU A 119 -1.11 -17.95 -14.01
N TRP A 120 -2.43 -17.90 -14.23
CA TRP A 120 -3.43 -18.46 -13.32
C TRP A 120 -3.75 -19.91 -13.69
N ASP A 121 -3.88 -20.78 -12.69
CA ASP A 121 -4.36 -22.14 -12.89
C ASP A 121 -5.88 -22.20 -12.69
N ASP A 122 -6.59 -22.49 -13.77
CA ASP A 122 -8.06 -22.54 -13.80
C ASP A 122 -8.68 -23.55 -12.83
N ARG A 123 -7.93 -24.56 -12.35
CA ARG A 123 -8.41 -25.49 -11.31
C ARG A 123 -8.66 -24.78 -9.98
N ARG A 124 -8.08 -23.59 -9.79
CA ARG A 124 -8.30 -22.74 -8.61
C ARG A 124 -9.48 -21.79 -8.78
N SER A 125 -10.15 -21.77 -9.94
CA SER A 125 -11.21 -20.80 -10.22
C SER A 125 -12.53 -21.13 -9.51
N PHE A 126 -13.23 -20.12 -8.99
CA PHE A 126 -14.55 -20.27 -8.37
C PHE A 126 -15.36 -18.95 -8.39
N GLY A 127 -16.68 -19.06 -8.23
CA GLY A 127 -17.55 -17.90 -8.01
C GLY A 127 -17.40 -17.36 -6.59
N CYS A 128 -17.17 -16.06 -6.44
CA CYS A 128 -17.01 -15.39 -5.16
C CYS A 128 -18.36 -14.95 -4.60
N PHE A 129 -18.63 -15.34 -3.36
CA PHE A 129 -19.85 -14.99 -2.62
C PHE A 129 -19.53 -14.28 -1.29
N CYS A 130 -18.39 -13.59 -1.21
CA CYS A 130 -17.94 -12.93 0.03
C CYS A 130 -18.85 -11.78 0.52
N GLY A 131 -19.73 -11.26 -0.36
CA GLY A 131 -20.71 -10.24 0.00
C GLY A 131 -20.15 -8.84 0.22
N THR A 132 -18.84 -8.62 0.07
CA THR A 132 -18.24 -7.29 0.24
C THR A 132 -18.58 -6.37 -0.94
N PRO A 133 -18.69 -5.04 -0.73
CA PRO A 133 -18.91 -4.10 -1.83
C PRO A 133 -17.81 -4.10 -2.90
N LYS A 134 -16.61 -4.58 -2.56
CA LYS A 134 -15.45 -4.70 -3.47
C LYS A 134 -15.38 -6.07 -4.17
N CYS A 135 -16.40 -6.91 -4.02
CA CYS A 135 -16.41 -8.25 -4.60
C CYS A 135 -16.25 -8.21 -6.13
N ILE A 136 -15.28 -8.97 -6.65
CA ILE A 136 -15.01 -9.08 -8.10
C ILE A 136 -15.83 -10.17 -8.79
N GLY A 137 -16.69 -10.88 -8.05
CA GLY A 137 -17.65 -11.86 -8.56
C GLY A 137 -17.05 -13.22 -8.92
N ARG A 138 -15.93 -13.28 -9.65
CA ARG A 138 -15.24 -14.53 -9.99
C ARG A 138 -13.75 -14.44 -9.69
N ILE A 139 -13.24 -15.47 -9.02
CA ILE A 139 -11.81 -15.65 -8.78
C ILE A 139 -11.28 -16.54 -9.89
N ASP A 140 -10.59 -15.94 -10.86
CA ASP A 140 -10.07 -16.61 -12.07
C ASP A 140 -8.75 -16.02 -12.58
N ARG A 141 -8.12 -15.18 -11.74
CA ARG A 141 -6.86 -14.50 -12.04
C ARG A 141 -6.24 -14.01 -10.75
N TYR A 142 -4.93 -13.77 -10.78
CA TYR A 142 -4.29 -12.98 -9.75
C TYR A 142 -4.75 -11.53 -9.80
N VAL A 143 -4.80 -10.88 -8.64
CA VAL A 143 -5.05 -9.45 -8.50
C VAL A 143 -3.94 -8.85 -7.65
N VAL A 144 -3.66 -7.58 -7.87
CA VAL A 144 -2.83 -6.79 -6.96
C VAL A 144 -3.81 -6.03 -6.07
N PRO A 145 -3.91 -6.34 -4.76
CA PRO A 145 -4.76 -5.60 -3.85
C PRO A 145 -4.30 -4.14 -3.84
N VAL A 146 -5.22 -3.23 -4.15
CA VAL A 146 -4.98 -1.80 -3.96
C VAL A 146 -5.53 -1.46 -2.57
N PRO A 147 -4.70 -0.91 -1.65
CA PRO A 147 -5.20 -0.40 -0.39
C PRO A 147 -6.41 0.53 -0.63
N ALA A 148 -7.39 0.51 0.26
CA ALA A 148 -8.52 1.43 0.16
C ALA A 148 -7.96 2.86 0.11
N ASP A 149 -8.27 3.61 -0.96
CA ASP A 149 -7.83 4.99 -1.12
C ASP A 149 -8.44 5.84 0.02
N PRO A 150 -7.64 6.23 1.03
CA PRO A 150 -8.16 7.03 2.14
C PRO A 150 -8.54 8.46 1.71
N ASN A 151 -8.14 8.86 0.49
CA ASN A 151 -7.89 10.24 0.12
C ASN A 151 -9.07 10.87 -0.63
N ILE A 152 -10.01 10.08 -1.19
CA ILE A 152 -11.08 10.60 -2.05
C ILE A 152 -12.10 11.48 -1.30
N LYS A 153 -12.24 11.34 0.02
CA LYS A 153 -13.25 12.09 0.80
C LYS A 153 -12.73 13.30 1.54
N GLY A 154 -11.44 13.29 1.94
CA GLY A 154 -10.88 14.27 2.87
C GLY A 154 -10.37 15.55 2.24
N VAL A 155 -10.05 15.53 0.94
CA VAL A 155 -9.43 16.67 0.24
C VAL A 155 -10.16 17.06 -1.04
N ARG A 156 -9.97 18.29 -1.49
CA ARG A 156 -10.44 18.80 -2.79
C ARG A 156 -9.33 19.54 -3.51
N MET A 157 -9.31 19.43 -4.83
CA MET A 157 -8.49 20.30 -5.65
C MET A 157 -9.14 21.68 -5.79
N GLY A 158 -8.33 22.72 -5.79
CA GLY A 158 -8.69 24.08 -6.17
C GLY A 158 -7.51 24.77 -6.85
N THR A 159 -7.55 26.10 -6.89
CA THR A 159 -6.48 26.91 -7.48
C THR A 159 -6.11 28.06 -6.55
N VAL A 160 -4.82 28.38 -6.50
CA VAL A 160 -4.29 29.55 -5.81
C VAL A 160 -3.58 30.44 -6.83
N GLU A 161 -3.86 31.73 -6.76
CA GLU A 161 -3.28 32.73 -7.65
C GLU A 161 -1.74 32.64 -7.63
N ARG A 162 -1.12 32.57 -8.82
CA ARG A 162 0.35 32.43 -9.03
C ARG A 162 1.00 31.13 -8.53
N ARG A 163 0.30 30.26 -7.81
CA ARG A 163 0.78 28.90 -7.42
C ARG A 163 0.13 27.78 -8.22
N GLY A 164 -0.97 28.05 -8.93
CA GLY A 164 -1.62 27.08 -9.80
C GLY A 164 -2.57 26.19 -9.01
N ARG A 165 -2.52 24.88 -9.26
CA ARG A 165 -3.37 23.90 -8.55
C ARG A 165 -2.94 23.80 -7.09
N ALA A 166 -3.90 23.54 -6.21
CA ALA A 166 -3.67 23.36 -4.79
C ALA A 166 -4.65 22.35 -4.20
N MET A 167 -4.27 21.72 -3.10
CA MET A 167 -5.12 20.82 -2.35
C MET A 167 -5.64 21.52 -1.10
N PHE A 168 -6.93 21.35 -0.82
CA PHE A 168 -7.62 21.92 0.33
C PHE A 168 -8.29 20.83 1.14
N ALA A 169 -8.35 21.02 2.45
CA ALA A 169 -9.08 20.12 3.33
C ALA A 169 -10.60 20.26 3.12
N ARG A 170 -11.33 19.14 2.99
CA ARG A 170 -12.82 19.12 3.00
C ARG A 170 -13.40 18.99 4.40
N ARG A 171 -12.57 18.58 5.36
CA ARG A 171 -12.90 18.40 6.77
C ARG A 171 -11.70 18.78 7.61
N LYS A 172 -11.90 18.86 8.92
CA LYS A 172 -10.79 18.98 9.86
C LYS A 172 -9.91 17.75 9.81
N PHE A 173 -8.59 17.94 9.76
CA PHE A 173 -7.58 16.92 10.06
C PHE A 173 -6.93 17.25 11.40
N LEU A 174 -6.72 16.24 12.23
CA LEU A 174 -5.98 16.37 13.48
C LEU A 174 -4.48 16.22 13.25
N LYS A 175 -3.66 16.80 14.12
CA LYS A 175 -2.21 16.53 14.11
C LYS A 175 -1.93 15.03 14.14
N GLY A 176 -1.05 14.56 13.25
CA GLY A 176 -0.65 13.17 13.08
C GLY A 176 -1.58 12.35 12.17
N GLU A 177 -2.66 12.95 11.68
CA GLU A 177 -3.61 12.25 10.82
C GLU A 177 -3.09 12.13 9.37
N LEU A 178 -3.23 10.94 8.79
CA LEU A 178 -2.95 10.68 7.39
C LEU A 178 -3.95 11.45 6.50
N ILE A 179 -3.42 12.35 5.68
CA ILE A 179 -4.19 13.14 4.71
C ILE A 179 -4.28 12.40 3.39
N GLU A 180 -3.11 11.95 2.90
CA GLU A 180 -3.01 11.26 1.63
C GLU A 180 -1.97 10.15 1.66
N ARG A 181 -2.30 9.00 1.08
CA ARG A 181 -1.34 7.95 0.75
C ARG A 181 -1.38 7.66 -0.75
N ALA A 182 -0.27 7.84 -1.46
CA ALA A 182 -0.23 7.71 -2.91
C ALA A 182 0.92 6.81 -3.40
N PRO A 183 0.67 5.93 -4.38
CA PRO A 183 1.73 5.13 -4.99
C PRO A 183 2.68 5.99 -5.81
N VAL A 184 3.90 5.50 -6.03
CA VAL A 184 4.90 6.19 -6.85
C VAL A 184 5.37 5.36 -8.05
N ILE A 185 5.68 6.05 -9.15
CA ILE A 185 6.44 5.48 -10.26
C ILE A 185 7.91 5.77 -10.03
N ARG A 186 8.67 4.74 -9.64
CA ARG A 186 10.12 4.82 -9.45
C ARG A 186 10.85 4.86 -10.79
N LEU A 187 11.75 5.82 -10.94
CA LEU A 187 12.63 6.01 -12.10
C LEU A 187 14.08 5.77 -11.65
N ASN A 188 14.69 4.72 -12.22
CA ASN A 188 16.08 4.42 -11.92
C ASN A 188 17.04 5.40 -12.63
N GLU A 189 18.34 5.31 -12.30
CA GLU A 189 19.40 6.16 -12.83
C GLU A 189 19.52 6.18 -14.36
N LYS A 190 19.09 5.11 -15.05
CA LYS A 190 19.10 5.03 -16.51
C LYS A 190 17.89 5.74 -17.13
N GLN A 191 16.77 5.81 -16.41
CA GLN A 191 15.51 6.40 -16.87
C GLN A 191 15.43 7.90 -16.55
N TRP A 192 15.92 8.32 -15.39
CA TRP A 192 15.86 9.71 -14.94
C TRP A 192 16.43 10.74 -15.94
N PRO A 193 17.58 10.49 -16.62
CA PRO A 193 18.13 11.42 -17.61
C PRO A 193 17.21 11.74 -18.78
N PHE A 194 16.24 10.87 -19.09
CA PHE A 194 15.22 11.11 -20.11
C PHE A 194 14.02 11.85 -19.51
N ALA A 195 13.51 11.39 -18.36
CA ALA A 195 12.38 12.01 -17.69
C ALA A 195 12.65 13.47 -17.28
N GLN A 196 13.89 13.77 -16.83
CA GLN A 196 14.27 15.12 -16.41
C GLN A 196 14.17 16.17 -17.53
N LYS A 197 14.20 15.72 -18.80
CA LYS A 197 14.08 16.59 -19.98
C LYS A 197 12.63 16.92 -20.34
N THR A 198 11.67 16.35 -19.61
CA THR A 198 10.23 16.53 -19.82
C THR A 198 9.61 17.33 -18.68
N ILE A 199 8.31 17.63 -18.82
CA ILE A 199 7.52 18.29 -17.76
C ILE A 199 7.48 17.48 -16.45
N LEU A 200 7.75 16.16 -16.49
CA LEU A 200 7.77 15.31 -15.30
C LEU A 200 8.84 15.74 -14.28
N SER A 201 9.89 16.43 -14.73
CA SER A 201 10.92 16.96 -13.82
C SER A 201 10.39 17.94 -12.77
N ASP A 202 9.30 18.66 -13.06
CA ASP A 202 8.70 19.62 -12.12
C ASP A 202 7.81 18.93 -11.04
N TYR A 203 7.56 17.63 -11.22
CA TYR A 203 6.70 16.79 -10.37
C TYR A 203 7.44 15.63 -9.72
N ALA A 204 8.74 15.50 -9.96
CA ALA A 204 9.57 14.43 -9.45
C ALA A 204 10.10 14.73 -8.04
N PHE A 205 10.15 13.66 -7.24
CA PHE A 205 10.74 13.62 -5.91
C PHE A 205 12.07 12.88 -5.94
N ASP A 206 12.97 13.26 -5.04
CA ASP A 206 14.09 12.41 -4.64
C ASP A 206 13.54 11.08 -4.09
N TRP A 207 14.26 9.97 -4.33
CA TRP A 207 13.81 8.65 -3.91
C TRP A 207 15.00 7.72 -3.67
N GLY A 208 14.91 6.86 -2.67
CA GLY A 208 15.95 5.89 -2.31
C GLY A 208 16.66 6.24 -1.00
N GLU A 209 17.42 5.29 -0.45
CA GLU A 209 18.12 5.47 0.84
C GLU A 209 19.18 6.57 0.80
N HIS A 210 19.63 6.97 -0.38
CA HIS A 210 20.61 8.03 -0.57
C HIS A 210 20.15 9.04 -1.62
N ASP A 211 18.83 9.13 -1.84
CA ASP A 211 18.20 10.03 -2.80
C ASP A 211 18.73 9.81 -4.24
N GLU A 212 19.18 8.59 -4.52
CA GLU A 212 19.90 8.24 -5.75
C GLU A 212 18.96 8.03 -6.96
N GLN A 213 17.67 7.83 -6.70
CA GLN A 213 16.63 7.60 -7.69
C GLN A 213 15.65 8.77 -7.72
N ALA A 214 14.72 8.75 -8.67
CA ALA A 214 13.61 9.68 -8.70
C ALA A 214 12.28 8.92 -8.60
N ALA A 215 11.27 9.57 -8.06
CA ALA A 215 9.91 9.06 -8.04
C ALA A 215 8.93 10.10 -8.58
N ILE A 216 7.94 9.65 -9.37
CA ILE A 216 6.74 10.45 -9.67
C ILE A 216 5.64 9.96 -8.75
N ALA A 217 5.22 10.81 -7.82
CA ALA A 217 4.08 10.48 -6.97
C ALA A 217 2.78 10.53 -7.79
N LEU A 218 1.94 9.52 -7.60
CA LEU A 218 0.59 9.50 -8.15
C LEU A 218 -0.37 10.19 -7.17
N GLY A 219 -1.68 10.07 -7.39
CA GLY A 219 -2.67 10.78 -6.57
C GLY A 219 -2.58 12.30 -6.71
N TYR A 220 -2.73 13.02 -5.60
CA TYR A 220 -2.55 14.46 -5.47
C TYR A 220 -1.23 14.86 -4.79
N VAL A 221 -0.36 13.93 -4.37
CA VAL A 221 0.96 14.24 -3.75
C VAL A 221 1.76 15.25 -4.59
N SER A 222 1.83 15.06 -5.91
CA SER A 222 2.50 15.98 -6.84
C SER A 222 1.82 17.36 -7.00
N ILE A 223 0.64 17.56 -6.40
CA ILE A 223 -0.18 18.78 -6.48
C ILE A 223 -0.11 19.64 -5.20
N TYR A 224 0.26 19.09 -4.04
CA TYR A 224 0.43 19.91 -2.83
C TYR A 224 1.50 20.97 -3.06
N ASN A 225 1.18 22.19 -2.65
CA ASN A 225 2.07 23.33 -2.81
C ASN A 225 3.10 23.41 -1.70
N HIS A 226 4.17 24.16 -1.98
CA HIS A 226 5.21 24.45 -1.02
C HIS A 226 4.80 25.54 -0.01
N SER A 227 5.16 25.33 1.26
CA SER A 227 5.31 26.39 2.27
C SER A 227 6.56 26.14 3.11
N TYR A 228 7.24 27.21 3.53
CA TYR A 228 8.31 27.16 4.54
C TYR A 228 7.76 27.06 5.98
N SER A 229 6.45 27.24 6.14
CA SER A 229 5.67 26.98 7.34
C SER A 229 4.53 26.02 6.97
N PRO A 230 4.85 24.76 6.62
CA PRO A 230 3.85 23.81 6.14
C PRO A 230 2.89 23.42 7.25
N ASN A 231 1.76 22.82 6.86
CA ASN A 231 0.81 22.19 7.78
C ASN A 231 0.73 20.67 7.61
N ALA A 232 1.41 20.13 6.61
CA ALA A 232 1.63 18.70 6.41
C ALA A 232 3.08 18.38 6.06
N GLN A 233 3.46 17.12 6.26
CA GLN A 233 4.77 16.57 5.93
C GLN A 233 4.62 15.43 4.94
N LEU A 234 5.59 15.33 4.02
CA LEU A 234 5.68 14.23 3.08
C LEU A 234 6.61 13.14 3.65
N GLU A 235 6.11 11.92 3.77
CA GLU A 235 6.86 10.75 4.20
C GLU A 235 7.04 9.75 3.05
N GLU A 236 8.26 9.24 2.88
CA GLU A 236 8.60 8.25 1.87
C GLU A 236 8.62 6.84 2.48
N LEU A 237 7.78 5.95 1.95
CA LEU A 237 7.73 4.53 2.31
C LEU A 237 8.40 3.72 1.19
N LEU A 238 9.73 3.63 1.26
CA LEU A 238 10.56 3.09 0.17
C LEU A 238 10.20 1.65 -0.19
N ASP A 239 9.97 0.80 0.81
CA ASP A 239 9.63 -0.62 0.65
C ASP A 239 8.25 -0.83 0.01
N GLU A 240 7.33 0.09 0.28
CA GLU A 240 5.95 0.01 -0.20
C GLU A 240 5.75 0.71 -1.56
N LEU A 241 6.74 1.46 -2.04
CA LEU A 241 6.61 2.35 -3.20
C LEU A 241 5.45 3.35 -3.03
N MET A 242 5.34 3.89 -1.82
CA MET A 242 4.29 4.84 -1.45
C MET A 242 4.89 6.14 -0.89
N MET A 243 4.14 7.22 -1.02
CA MET A 243 4.33 8.45 -0.28
C MET A 243 3.10 8.76 0.57
N GLU A 244 3.32 9.31 1.75
CA GLU A 244 2.28 9.75 2.66
C GLU A 244 2.37 11.25 2.92
N VAL A 245 1.22 11.90 3.00
CA VAL A 245 1.08 13.28 3.45
C VAL A 245 0.39 13.23 4.80
N VAL A 246 1.09 13.63 5.86
CA VAL A 246 0.62 13.55 7.24
C VAL A 246 0.51 14.96 7.82
N ALA A 247 -0.59 15.24 8.52
CA ALA A 247 -0.79 16.54 9.16
C ALA A 247 0.20 16.74 10.31
N ILE A 248 0.98 17.84 10.32
CA ILE A 248 1.91 18.14 11.43
C ILE A 248 1.30 19.06 12.51
N ARG A 249 0.13 19.61 12.22
CA ARG A 249 -0.77 20.32 13.13
C ARG A 249 -2.21 20.10 12.67
N ASP A 250 -3.17 20.53 13.48
CA ASP A 250 -4.56 20.58 13.04
C ASP A 250 -4.70 21.43 11.75
N ILE A 251 -5.50 20.96 10.81
CA ILE A 251 -5.83 21.62 9.55
C ILE A 251 -7.34 21.78 9.49
N GLU A 252 -7.82 23.01 9.34
CA GLU A 252 -9.25 23.31 9.33
C GLU A 252 -9.88 23.07 7.94
N PRO A 253 -11.21 22.85 7.84
CA PRO A 253 -11.89 22.81 6.54
C PRO A 253 -11.58 24.05 5.69
N ASP A 254 -11.40 23.82 4.39
CA ASP A 254 -11.03 24.83 3.37
C ASP A 254 -9.64 25.46 3.52
N GLU A 255 -8.84 25.02 4.49
CA GLU A 255 -7.42 25.39 4.56
C GLU A 255 -6.62 24.72 3.44
N GLU A 256 -5.68 25.47 2.82
CA GLU A 256 -4.73 24.91 1.85
C GLU A 256 -3.75 23.97 2.57
N ILE A 257 -3.62 22.75 2.09
CA ILE A 257 -2.64 21.79 2.60
C ILE A 257 -1.33 22.01 1.86
N THR A 258 -0.26 22.26 2.60
CA THR A 258 1.06 22.58 2.05
C THR A 258 2.15 21.74 2.72
N ILE A 259 3.15 21.38 1.94
CA ILE A 259 4.33 20.60 2.36
C ILE A 259 5.61 21.43 2.18
N ASN A 260 6.70 21.03 2.83
CA ASN A 260 8.01 21.61 2.53
C ASN A 260 8.71 20.80 1.43
N TYR A 261 9.07 21.43 0.30
CA TYR A 261 9.73 20.73 -0.81
C TYR A 261 11.19 20.37 -0.51
N ASN A 262 11.74 20.84 0.60
CA ASN A 262 13.03 20.41 1.13
C ASN A 262 12.95 19.06 1.88
N GLY A 263 11.77 18.46 1.99
CA GLY A 263 11.50 17.22 2.73
C GLY A 263 11.24 17.46 4.20
N ASP A 264 12.22 18.02 4.91
CA ASP A 264 12.10 18.39 6.32
C ASP A 264 11.20 19.64 6.48
N PRO A 265 10.10 19.57 7.27
CA PRO A 265 9.21 20.70 7.52
C PRO A 265 9.91 21.98 7.99
N GLU A 266 11.00 21.87 8.77
CA GLU A 266 11.71 23.00 9.35
C GLU A 266 12.78 23.60 8.42
N LYS A 267 13.13 22.90 7.33
CA LYS A 267 14.27 23.26 6.47
C LYS A 267 13.97 24.46 5.56
N GLN A 268 14.83 25.47 5.63
CA GLN A 268 14.68 26.77 4.96
C GLN A 268 15.61 26.97 3.75
N ASP A 269 16.15 25.89 3.19
CA ASP A 269 17.05 25.98 2.05
C ASP A 269 16.35 26.58 0.83
N PRO A 270 17.04 27.45 0.04
CA PRO A 270 16.49 27.98 -1.20
C PRO A 270 16.13 26.89 -2.21
N LEU A 271 15.01 27.09 -2.91
CA LEU A 271 14.48 26.16 -3.91
C LEU A 271 14.81 26.61 -5.34
N TRP A 272 14.76 25.67 -6.28
CA TRP A 272 15.13 25.86 -7.69
C TRP A 272 14.25 26.86 -8.47
N PHE A 273 13.18 27.38 -7.85
CA PHE A 273 12.34 28.45 -8.38
C PHE A 273 12.51 29.79 -7.65
N THR A 274 13.13 29.82 -6.46
CA THR A 274 13.46 31.08 -5.78
C THR A 274 14.70 31.74 -6.40
N GLU A 275 15.61 30.96 -6.99
CA GLU A 275 16.81 31.48 -7.69
C GLU A 275 16.54 32.01 -9.11
N ARG A 276 15.38 31.70 -9.71
CA ARG A 276 15.02 32.10 -11.09
C ARG A 276 14.76 33.60 -11.29
N ASN A 277 14.88 34.42 -10.24
CA ASN A 277 14.75 35.89 -10.32
C ASN A 277 16.06 36.62 -10.69
N THR A 278 17.13 35.89 -11.03
CA THR A 278 18.36 36.48 -11.58
C THR A 278 18.57 35.98 -13.01
N PRO A 279 18.63 36.84 -14.04
CA PRO A 279 18.89 36.41 -15.41
C PRO A 279 20.38 36.04 -15.52
N SER A 280 20.71 34.74 -15.54
CA SER A 280 22.06 34.28 -15.89
C SER A 280 22.04 33.34 -17.09
N LYS A 281 23.07 33.53 -17.92
CA LYS A 281 23.31 32.92 -19.22
C LYS A 281 23.68 31.44 -19.07
N LEU A 282 23.15 30.62 -19.98
CA LEU A 282 23.68 29.33 -20.50
C LEU A 282 24.56 28.47 -19.57
N GLY A 283 24.05 27.30 -19.17
CA GLY A 283 24.84 26.19 -18.63
C GLY A 283 24.02 25.29 -17.71
N GLY A 284 23.92 23.99 -17.99
CA GLY A 284 23.07 23.04 -17.29
C GLY A 284 23.38 22.90 -15.80
N VAL A 285 22.66 23.64 -14.96
CA VAL A 285 22.54 23.35 -13.53
C VAL A 285 21.60 22.15 -13.38
N PRO A 286 21.98 21.08 -12.66
CA PRO A 286 21.08 19.96 -12.37
C PRO A 286 19.80 20.47 -11.72
N ARG A 287 18.63 20.09 -12.25
CA ARG A 287 17.35 20.42 -11.61
C ARG A 287 17.28 19.66 -10.28
N LYS A 288 17.26 20.37 -9.15
CA LYS A 288 16.93 19.78 -7.84
C LYS A 288 15.49 19.25 -7.89
N ARG A 289 15.29 18.04 -7.36
CA ARG A 289 13.97 17.40 -7.18
C ARG A 289 13.38 17.84 -5.82
N ARG A 290 12.12 17.48 -5.56
CA ARG A 290 11.48 17.68 -4.25
C ARG A 290 11.99 16.62 -3.28
N GLY A 291 12.38 16.99 -2.07
CA GLY A 291 12.69 16.02 -1.01
C GLY A 291 11.43 15.55 -0.27
N GLY A 292 11.46 14.33 0.25
CA GLY A 292 10.58 13.86 1.31
C GLY A 292 11.34 13.67 2.62
N SER A 293 10.59 13.41 3.70
CA SER A 293 11.15 12.93 4.95
C SER A 293 11.03 11.40 5.02
N ARG A 294 11.95 10.73 5.71
CA ARG A 294 11.95 9.28 5.77
C ARG A 294 11.12 8.82 6.96
N GLY A 295 10.08 8.04 6.69
CA GLY A 295 9.32 7.36 7.72
C GLY A 295 10.26 6.44 8.52
N ARG A 296 10.11 6.41 9.85
CA ARG A 296 10.86 5.44 10.66
C ARG A 296 10.45 4.05 10.20
N SER A 297 11.42 3.25 9.76
CA SER A 297 11.24 1.80 9.62
C SER A 297 10.68 1.26 10.94
N SER A 298 9.50 0.66 10.86
CA SER A 298 8.90 -0.09 11.96
C SER A 298 9.91 -1.12 12.46
N SER A 299 10.23 -1.00 13.75
CA SER A 299 11.13 -1.87 14.49
C SER A 299 10.50 -3.22 14.77
#